data_AF-A0A552PTV0-F1
#
_entry.id   AF-A0A552PTV0-F1
#
_cell.length_a   1.000
_cell.length_b   1.000
_cell.length_c   1.000
_cell.angle_alpha   90.00
_cell.angle_beta   90.00
_cell.angle_gamma   90.00
#
_symmetry.space_group_name_H-M   'P 1'
#
loop_
_entity.id
_entity.type
_entity.pdbx_description
1 polymer ?
#
loop_
_entity_poly.entity_id
_entity_poly.type
_entity_poly.pdbx_seq_one_letter_code
_entity_poly.pdbx_strand_id
1 'polypeptide(L)'
;MKIPFTKYQGLGNDFILIDNRHSPEPLITPEMAVAMCDRHFGIGADGVIFALPGQAATDYTMRIFNSDGSEPEMCGNGIRCLAQFIARLEANNAIGRTYRIHTLAGTMIPRLEANEQVTVDMGPPQLLGSEIPTTLVVGSEKILAVPLEVEGKDWSVTCVSMGNPHCVTFVDDLASIPLETIGPKFEHHPVFPQRTNVEFVEVIAPDYMKMRVWERGAGITLACGTGACAVVVAAVLTGKCDRSCTVELPGGCLQIHWSQTDNRVYMTGPAKAVFEGIYTV
;
A
#
# COMPACT_ATOMS: atom_id res chain seq x y z
N MET A 1 9.23 -30.04 -8.11
CA MET A 1 9.96 -28.93 -8.79
C MET A 1 10.78 -28.16 -7.75
N LYS A 2 11.93 -27.57 -8.09
CA LYS A 2 12.71 -26.71 -7.17
C LYS A 2 12.60 -25.25 -7.59
N ILE A 3 12.13 -24.39 -6.70
CA ILE A 3 11.84 -22.98 -6.98
C ILE A 3 12.70 -22.09 -6.09
N PRO A 4 13.74 -21.45 -6.65
CA PRO A 4 14.51 -20.42 -5.94
C PRO A 4 13.63 -19.21 -5.62
N PHE A 5 13.79 -18.65 -4.42
CA PHE A 5 13.09 -17.44 -4.02
C PHE A 5 13.96 -16.58 -3.09
N THR A 6 13.60 -15.31 -2.98
CA THR A 6 14.09 -14.40 -1.94
C THR A 6 12.93 -13.87 -1.13
N LYS A 7 13.00 -13.98 0.20
CA LYS A 7 12.03 -13.38 1.10
C LYS A 7 12.36 -11.90 1.30
N TYR A 8 11.39 -11.03 1.07
CA TYR A 8 11.49 -9.60 1.35
C TYR A 8 10.39 -9.17 2.32
N GLN A 9 10.55 -7.99 2.93
CA GLN A 9 9.49 -7.28 3.63
C GLN A 9 9.57 -5.78 3.42
N GLY A 10 8.42 -5.12 3.44
CA GLY A 10 8.28 -3.67 3.51
C GLY A 10 7.38 -3.29 4.67
N LEU A 11 7.97 -2.83 5.78
CA LEU A 11 7.27 -2.50 7.03
C LEU A 11 6.45 -3.66 7.61
N GLY A 12 7.04 -4.86 7.60
CA GLY A 12 6.41 -6.06 8.16
C GLY A 12 5.50 -6.81 7.18
N ASN A 13 5.00 -6.16 6.14
CA ASN A 13 4.29 -6.84 5.05
C ASN A 13 5.31 -7.61 4.19
N ASP A 14 5.24 -8.94 4.25
CA ASP A 14 6.30 -9.85 3.83
C ASP A 14 5.93 -10.71 2.62
N PHE A 15 6.88 -10.85 1.69
CA PHE A 15 6.64 -11.46 0.37
C PHE A 15 7.71 -12.47 -0.01
N ILE A 16 7.30 -13.49 -0.75
CA ILE A 16 8.20 -14.41 -1.45
C ILE A 16 8.39 -13.87 -2.86
N LEU A 17 9.61 -13.47 -3.22
CA LEU A 17 9.91 -12.95 -4.56
C LEU A 17 10.57 -14.04 -5.41
N ILE A 18 10.05 -14.22 -6.63
CA ILE A 18 10.51 -15.21 -7.59
C ILE A 18 11.01 -14.49 -8.84
N ASP A 19 12.24 -14.83 -9.27
CA ASP A 19 12.75 -14.41 -10.57
C ASP A 19 12.05 -15.22 -11.67
N ASN A 20 11.09 -14.58 -12.31
CA ASN A 20 10.25 -15.17 -13.34
C ASN A 20 10.50 -14.52 -14.71
N ARG A 21 11.66 -13.87 -14.90
CA ARG A 21 11.95 -13.05 -16.11
C ARG A 21 12.06 -13.87 -17.39
N HIS A 22 12.20 -15.19 -17.26
CA HIS A 22 12.31 -16.14 -18.36
C HIS A 22 10.96 -16.56 -18.96
N SER A 23 9.82 -16.21 -18.33
CA SER A 23 8.48 -16.57 -18.78
C SER A 23 7.48 -15.43 -18.50
N PRO A 24 6.57 -15.11 -19.43
CA PRO A 24 5.53 -14.10 -19.20
C PRO A 24 4.45 -14.56 -18.20
N GLU A 25 4.35 -15.86 -17.95
CA GLU A 25 3.39 -16.43 -16.98
C GLU A 25 4.09 -16.82 -15.66
N PRO A 26 3.42 -16.63 -14.50
CA PRO A 26 3.89 -17.10 -13.20
C PRO A 26 4.28 -18.59 -13.23
N LEU A 27 5.43 -18.90 -12.63
CA LEU A 27 5.97 -20.27 -12.57
C LEU A 27 5.11 -21.23 -11.73
N ILE A 28 4.25 -20.69 -10.85
CA ILE A 28 3.40 -21.44 -9.94
C ILE A 28 1.94 -21.06 -10.13
N THR A 29 1.03 -21.95 -9.74
CA THR A 29 -0.40 -21.66 -9.70
C THR A 29 -0.78 -20.89 -8.42
N PRO A 30 -1.96 -20.25 -8.38
CA PRO A 30 -2.51 -19.67 -7.16
C PRO A 30 -2.56 -20.63 -5.97
N GLU A 31 -2.94 -21.90 -6.19
CA GLU A 31 -3.04 -22.91 -5.13
C GLU A 31 -1.68 -23.23 -4.53
N MET A 32 -0.63 -23.23 -5.36
CA MET A 32 0.75 -23.39 -4.89
C MET A 32 1.20 -22.16 -4.08
N ALA A 33 0.80 -20.95 -4.49
CA ALA A 33 1.09 -19.74 -3.74
C ALA A 33 0.45 -19.77 -2.34
N VAL A 34 -0.81 -20.22 -2.23
CA VAL A 34 -1.48 -20.45 -0.94
C VAL A 34 -0.65 -21.39 -0.05
N ALA A 35 -0.22 -22.53 -0.59
CA ALA A 35 0.60 -23.50 0.16
C ALA A 35 1.96 -22.92 0.58
N MET A 36 2.61 -22.12 -0.27
CA MET A 36 3.87 -21.44 0.06
C MET A 36 3.70 -20.35 1.12
N CYS A 37 2.58 -19.63 1.08
CA CYS A 37 2.28 -18.54 2.01
C CYS A 37 1.81 -19.00 3.39
N ASP A 38 1.42 -20.27 3.56
CA ASP A 38 1.10 -20.82 4.88
C ASP A 38 2.30 -20.68 5.84
N ARG A 39 2.07 -20.06 7.01
CA ARG A 39 3.13 -19.70 7.97
C ARG A 39 3.63 -20.87 8.82
N HIS A 40 2.93 -22.00 8.84
CA HIS A 40 3.30 -23.18 9.64
C HIS A 40 3.82 -24.33 8.76
N PHE A 41 3.19 -24.54 7.61
CA PHE A 41 3.46 -25.65 6.69
C PHE A 41 4.23 -25.21 5.43
N GLY A 42 4.28 -23.90 5.16
CA GLY A 42 4.98 -23.32 4.03
C GLY A 42 6.20 -22.49 4.44
N ILE A 43 6.53 -21.51 3.60
CA ILE A 43 7.56 -20.50 3.88
C ILE A 43 6.99 -19.42 4.82
N GLY A 44 5.68 -19.16 4.71
CA GLY A 44 4.97 -18.09 5.39
C GLY A 44 5.17 -16.74 4.71
N ALA A 45 4.12 -16.10 4.21
CA ALA A 45 4.17 -14.75 3.62
C ALA A 45 2.74 -14.20 3.46
N ASP A 46 2.63 -12.89 3.23
CA ASP A 46 1.36 -12.26 2.82
C ASP A 46 1.08 -12.45 1.31
N GLY A 47 2.11 -12.79 0.53
CA GLY A 47 1.96 -13.11 -0.88
C GLY A 47 3.24 -13.55 -1.59
N VAL A 48 3.09 -14.03 -2.82
CA VAL A 48 4.16 -14.36 -3.76
C VAL A 48 4.18 -13.34 -4.88
N ILE A 49 5.34 -12.71 -5.13
CA ILE A 49 5.53 -11.70 -6.17
C ILE A 49 6.47 -12.24 -7.25
N PHE A 50 6.10 -12.03 -8.51
CA PHE A 50 6.86 -12.45 -9.66
C PHE A 50 7.50 -11.26 -10.36
N ALA A 51 8.81 -11.31 -10.57
CA ALA A 51 9.51 -10.45 -11.51
C ALA A 51 9.40 -11.07 -12.90
N LEU A 52 8.46 -10.60 -13.71
CA LEU A 52 8.19 -11.10 -15.06
C LEU A 52 8.90 -10.24 -16.12
N PRO A 53 9.11 -10.75 -17.36
CA PRO A 53 9.62 -9.92 -18.44
C PRO A 53 8.70 -8.70 -18.66
N GLY A 54 9.30 -7.57 -19.03
CA GLY A 54 8.56 -6.36 -19.36
C GLY A 54 7.61 -6.57 -20.54
N GLN A 55 6.54 -5.77 -20.56
CA GLN A 55 5.62 -5.71 -21.69
C GLN A 55 5.49 -4.30 -22.26
N ALA A 56 5.28 -4.20 -23.57
CA ALA A 56 5.25 -2.93 -24.30
C ALA A 56 6.51 -2.07 -24.02
N ALA A 57 6.35 -0.94 -23.33
CA ALA A 57 7.41 0.03 -23.01
C ALA A 57 7.81 0.02 -21.52
N THR A 58 7.67 -1.12 -20.84
CA THR A 58 8.07 -1.33 -19.44
C THR A 58 9.28 -2.25 -19.35
N ASP A 59 10.12 -2.05 -18.33
CA ASP A 59 11.33 -2.84 -18.11
C ASP A 59 10.98 -4.24 -17.58
N TYR A 60 9.96 -4.31 -16.72
CA TYR A 60 9.50 -5.52 -16.05
C TYR A 60 7.98 -5.52 -15.88
N THR A 61 7.43 -6.71 -15.60
CA THR A 61 6.03 -6.86 -15.19
C THR A 61 6.00 -7.43 -13.77
N MET A 62 5.08 -6.92 -12.94
CA MET A 62 4.78 -7.45 -11.62
C MET A 62 3.42 -8.14 -11.67
N ARG A 63 3.40 -9.41 -11.24
CA ARG A 63 2.20 -10.10 -10.80
C ARG A 63 2.38 -10.54 -9.35
N ILE A 64 1.27 -10.70 -8.64
CA ILE A 64 1.26 -11.07 -7.24
C ILE A 64 0.11 -12.02 -6.99
N PHE A 65 0.36 -13.07 -6.21
CA PHE A 65 -0.68 -13.88 -5.60
C PHE A 65 -0.68 -13.64 -4.09
N ASN A 66 -1.82 -13.26 -3.54
CA ASN A 66 -2.03 -13.15 -2.10
C ASN A 66 -1.95 -14.52 -1.43
N SER A 67 -1.85 -14.54 -0.10
CA SER A 67 -1.86 -15.76 0.69
C SER A 67 -3.13 -16.61 0.56
N ASP A 68 -4.23 -16.04 0.07
CA ASP A 68 -5.49 -16.73 -0.24
C ASP A 68 -5.61 -17.16 -1.71
N GLY A 69 -4.58 -16.89 -2.52
CA GLY A 69 -4.53 -17.23 -3.95
C GLY A 69 -5.16 -16.18 -4.87
N SER A 70 -5.78 -15.14 -4.34
CA SER A 70 -6.28 -14.04 -5.17
C SER A 70 -5.14 -13.24 -5.81
N GLU A 71 -5.38 -12.66 -6.98
CA GLU A 71 -4.42 -11.79 -7.67
C GLU A 71 -4.88 -10.33 -7.57
N PRO A 72 -4.29 -9.51 -6.68
CA PRO A 72 -4.63 -8.10 -6.57
C PRO A 72 -3.97 -7.28 -7.68
N GLU A 73 -4.51 -6.09 -7.96
CA GLU A 73 -4.02 -5.31 -9.10
C GLU A 73 -2.64 -4.67 -8.85
N MET A 74 -2.34 -4.35 -7.59
CA MET A 74 -1.10 -3.70 -7.16
C MET A 74 -0.85 -3.92 -5.66
N CYS A 75 0.42 -3.87 -5.24
CA CYS A 75 0.80 -3.82 -3.83
C CYS A 75 1.94 -2.81 -3.61
N GLY A 76 1.67 -1.75 -2.85
CA GLY A 76 2.63 -0.64 -2.64
C GLY A 76 3.89 -1.04 -1.85
N ASN A 77 3.79 -2.00 -0.93
CA ASN A 77 4.96 -2.58 -0.25
C ASN A 77 5.69 -3.58 -1.15
N GLY A 78 4.93 -4.39 -1.89
CA GLY A 78 5.44 -5.38 -2.84
C GLY A 78 6.27 -4.75 -3.95
N ILE A 79 5.83 -3.63 -4.53
CA ILE A 79 6.56 -2.95 -5.62
C ILE A 79 7.90 -2.38 -5.15
N ARG A 80 8.02 -1.93 -3.89
CA ARG A 80 9.30 -1.52 -3.30
C ARG A 80 10.24 -2.72 -3.15
N CYS A 81 9.71 -3.85 -2.66
CA CYS A 81 10.46 -5.10 -2.56
C CYS A 81 10.95 -5.57 -3.92
N LEU A 82 10.07 -5.53 -4.94
CA LEU A 82 10.39 -5.92 -6.29
C LEU A 82 11.49 -5.05 -6.91
N ALA A 83 11.46 -3.73 -6.70
CA ALA A 83 12.50 -2.83 -7.17
C ALA A 83 13.89 -3.19 -6.61
N GLN A 84 13.97 -3.46 -5.29
CA GLN A 84 15.23 -3.92 -4.67
C GLN A 84 15.66 -5.30 -5.15
N PHE A 85 14.71 -6.20 -5.39
CA PHE A 85 14.98 -7.53 -5.89
C PHE A 85 15.54 -7.49 -7.32
N ILE A 86 14.93 -6.71 -8.21
CA ILE A 86 15.43 -6.50 -9.58
C ILE A 86 16.84 -5.89 -9.54
N ALA A 87 17.05 -4.86 -8.72
CA ALA A 87 18.37 -4.24 -8.54
C ALA A 87 19.44 -5.25 -8.11
N ARG A 88 19.09 -6.15 -7.19
CA ARG A 88 19.96 -7.25 -6.76
C ARG A 88 20.23 -8.24 -7.89
N LEU A 89 19.21 -8.65 -8.63
CA LEU A 89 19.33 -9.58 -9.78
C LEU A 89 20.19 -9.00 -10.91
N GLU A 90 20.16 -7.68 -11.12
CA GLU A 90 20.98 -6.97 -12.10
C GLU A 90 22.39 -6.65 -11.60
N ALA A 91 22.68 -6.91 -10.32
CA ALA A 91 23.88 -6.43 -9.62
C ALA A 91 24.08 -4.90 -9.76
N ASN A 92 22.98 -4.13 -9.73
CA ASN A 92 22.97 -2.69 -9.91
C ASN A 92 22.01 -1.99 -8.93
N ASN A 93 22.58 -1.45 -7.86
CA ASN A 93 21.87 -0.73 -6.79
C ASN A 93 22.14 0.78 -6.82
N ALA A 94 22.37 1.36 -8.01
CA ALA A 94 22.65 2.79 -8.15
C ALA A 94 21.49 3.64 -7.60
N ILE A 95 21.82 4.60 -6.72
CA ILE A 95 20.86 5.58 -6.20
C ILE A 95 20.27 6.39 -7.35
N GLY A 96 18.97 6.60 -7.33
CA GLY A 96 18.22 7.30 -8.38
C GLY A 96 17.82 6.42 -9.56
N ARG A 97 18.23 5.15 -9.59
CA ARG A 97 17.79 4.19 -10.62
C ARG A 97 16.28 4.00 -10.52
N THR A 98 15.60 4.07 -11.66
CA THR A 98 14.17 3.85 -11.76
C THR A 98 13.87 2.60 -12.58
N TYR A 99 12.74 1.97 -12.29
CA TYR A 99 12.21 0.87 -13.09
C TYR A 99 10.78 1.21 -13.52
N ARG A 100 10.45 1.05 -14.79
CA ARG A 100 9.07 1.11 -15.27
C ARG A 100 8.50 -0.29 -15.18
N ILE A 101 7.62 -0.53 -14.21
CA ILE A 101 7.07 -1.85 -13.94
C ILE A 101 5.59 -1.86 -14.32
N HIS A 102 5.21 -2.74 -15.23
CA HIS A 102 3.80 -2.97 -15.53
C HIS A 102 3.12 -3.72 -14.37
N THR A 103 1.96 -3.24 -13.94
CA THR A 103 1.06 -3.90 -12.98
C THR A 103 -0.35 -3.91 -13.57
N LEU A 104 -1.28 -4.69 -13.00
CA LEU A 104 -2.69 -4.66 -13.41
C LEU A 104 -3.34 -3.28 -13.12
N ALA A 105 -2.79 -2.49 -12.19
CA ALA A 105 -3.20 -1.11 -11.94
C ALA A 105 -2.54 -0.08 -12.88
N GLY A 106 -1.72 -0.52 -13.84
CA GLY A 106 -0.96 0.34 -14.75
C GLY A 106 0.54 0.35 -14.47
N THR A 107 1.26 1.32 -15.06
CA THR A 107 2.73 1.39 -14.92
C THR A 107 3.13 2.10 -13.64
N MET A 108 3.89 1.42 -12.79
CA MET A 108 4.52 1.96 -11.58
C MET A 108 5.98 2.30 -11.85
N ILE A 109 6.47 3.38 -11.22
CA ILE A 109 7.87 3.83 -11.38
C ILE A 109 8.55 3.93 -10.01
N PRO A 110 8.97 2.80 -9.39
CA PRO A 110 9.83 2.86 -8.22
C PRO A 110 11.21 3.41 -8.57
N ARG A 111 11.77 4.23 -7.67
CA ARG A 111 13.11 4.78 -7.70
C ARG A 111 13.89 4.30 -6.48
N LEU A 112 15.06 3.71 -6.69
CA LEU A 112 15.96 3.31 -5.62
C LEU A 112 16.55 4.55 -4.95
N GLU A 113 16.58 4.53 -3.62
CA GLU A 113 17.19 5.56 -2.79
C GLU A 113 18.32 4.95 -1.94
N ALA A 114 19.03 5.80 -1.19
CA ALA A 114 19.99 5.33 -0.20
C ALA A 114 19.33 4.49 0.91
N ASN A 115 20.13 3.68 1.61
CA ASN A 115 19.70 2.95 2.82
C ASN A 115 18.50 2.01 2.61
N GLU A 116 18.47 1.30 1.48
CA GLU A 116 17.41 0.33 1.13
C GLU A 116 16.01 0.94 1.00
N GLN A 117 15.92 2.27 0.90
CA GLN A 117 14.68 2.99 0.66
C GLN A 117 14.30 2.94 -0.82
N VAL A 118 13.00 2.97 -1.10
CA VAL A 118 12.46 3.07 -2.45
C VAL A 118 11.34 4.10 -2.45
N THR A 119 11.46 5.07 -3.33
CA THR A 119 10.41 6.05 -3.62
C THR A 119 9.49 5.50 -4.70
N VAL A 120 8.19 5.53 -4.48
CA VAL A 120 7.17 5.13 -5.46
C VAL A 120 6.32 6.34 -5.79
N ASP A 121 6.14 6.62 -7.08
CA ASP A 121 5.12 7.54 -7.57
C ASP A 121 3.75 6.86 -7.46
N MET A 122 2.92 7.35 -6.52
CA MET A 122 1.59 6.82 -6.22
C MET A 122 0.50 7.53 -7.04
N GLY A 123 0.88 8.38 -7.98
CA GLY A 123 -0.05 9.14 -8.82
C GLY A 123 -0.72 10.30 -8.08
N PRO A 124 -1.65 10.99 -8.76
CA PRO A 124 -2.42 12.07 -8.16
C PRO A 124 -3.57 11.52 -7.28
N PRO A 125 -3.91 12.19 -6.17
CA PRO A 125 -5.08 11.84 -5.39
C PRO A 125 -6.36 12.28 -6.11
N GLN A 126 -7.39 11.46 -6.03
CA GLN A 126 -8.76 11.77 -6.42
C GLN A 126 -9.51 12.31 -5.19
N LEU A 127 -10.11 13.49 -5.35
CA LEU A 127 -10.63 14.27 -4.22
C LEU A 127 -12.12 14.57 -4.30
N LEU A 128 -12.71 14.39 -5.48
CA LEU A 128 -14.12 14.70 -5.69
C LEU A 128 -14.97 13.53 -5.22
N GLY A 129 -16.09 13.81 -4.56
CA GLY A 129 -17.04 12.78 -4.13
C GLY A 129 -17.56 11.90 -5.26
N SER A 130 -17.54 12.39 -6.51
CA SER A 130 -17.88 11.60 -7.70
C SER A 130 -16.80 10.60 -8.12
N GLU A 131 -15.55 10.79 -7.68
CA GLU A 131 -14.40 9.91 -7.96
C GLU A 131 -14.19 8.90 -6.82
N ILE A 132 -14.73 9.19 -5.65
CA ILE A 132 -14.70 8.31 -4.47
C ILE A 132 -16.05 7.60 -4.42
N PRO A 133 -16.12 6.27 -4.34
CA PRO A 133 -17.41 5.56 -4.26
C PRO A 133 -18.09 5.79 -2.89
N THR A 134 -18.70 6.97 -2.71
CA THR A 134 -19.37 7.39 -1.47
C THR A 134 -20.60 8.25 -1.73
N THR A 135 -21.55 8.23 -0.80
CA THR A 135 -22.78 9.03 -0.82
C THR A 135 -22.78 10.16 0.21
N LEU A 136 -21.64 10.47 0.83
CA LEU A 136 -21.53 11.53 1.85
C LEU A 136 -21.82 12.94 1.31
N VAL A 137 -21.54 13.17 0.04
CA VAL A 137 -21.85 14.42 -0.67
C VAL A 137 -22.44 14.08 -2.03
N VAL A 138 -23.19 15.02 -2.61
CA VAL A 138 -23.77 14.85 -3.95
C VAL A 138 -22.88 15.55 -4.98
N GLY A 139 -22.52 14.83 -6.03
CA GLY A 139 -21.76 15.39 -7.16
C GLY A 139 -20.25 15.50 -6.88
N SER A 140 -19.65 16.59 -7.32
CA SER A 140 -18.19 16.78 -7.36
C SER A 140 -17.64 17.64 -6.22
N GLU A 141 -18.26 17.59 -5.04
CA GLU A 141 -17.75 18.27 -3.85
C GLU A 141 -16.64 17.45 -3.18
N LYS A 142 -15.67 18.13 -2.57
CA LYS A 142 -14.67 17.48 -1.73
C LYS A 142 -15.28 17.14 -0.37
N ILE A 143 -14.94 15.97 0.16
CA ILE A 143 -15.41 15.53 1.48
C ILE A 143 -14.30 15.85 2.48
N LEU A 144 -14.39 17.03 3.10
CA LEU A 144 -13.37 17.53 4.04
C LEU A 144 -14.03 17.75 5.41
N ALA A 145 -13.58 17.00 6.42
CA ALA A 145 -14.06 17.10 7.80
C ALA A 145 -15.60 16.99 7.95
N VAL A 146 -16.24 16.17 7.11
CA VAL A 146 -17.70 15.95 7.12
C VAL A 146 -18.08 15.06 8.30
N PRO A 147 -19.17 15.33 9.04
CA PRO A 147 -19.64 14.44 10.09
C PRO A 147 -20.17 13.12 9.51
N LEU A 148 -19.79 12.01 10.12
CA LEU A 148 -20.26 10.66 9.86
C LEU A 148 -20.61 9.99 11.18
N GLU A 149 -21.88 9.66 11.38
CA GLU A 149 -22.31 8.87 12.53
C GLU A 149 -21.93 7.41 12.33
N VAL A 150 -21.15 6.83 13.25
CA VAL A 150 -20.83 5.41 13.28
C VAL A 150 -21.00 4.90 14.71
N GLU A 151 -21.88 3.91 14.88
CA GLU A 151 -22.24 3.34 16.19
C GLU A 151 -22.71 4.41 17.20
N GLY A 152 -23.54 5.37 16.75
CA GLY A 152 -24.09 6.43 17.60
C GLY A 152 -23.07 7.48 18.06
N LYS A 153 -21.86 7.50 17.47
CA LYS A 153 -20.84 8.52 17.67
C LYS A 153 -20.58 9.26 16.36
N ASP A 154 -20.53 10.58 16.42
CA ASP A 154 -20.12 11.40 15.28
C ASP A 154 -18.60 11.41 15.13
N TRP A 155 -18.14 11.17 13.91
CA TRP A 155 -16.74 11.25 13.50
C TRP A 155 -16.60 12.31 12.41
N SER A 156 -15.56 13.14 12.50
CA SER A 156 -15.21 14.04 11.40
C SER A 156 -14.30 13.27 10.43
N VAL A 157 -14.77 13.12 9.19
CA VAL A 157 -14.08 12.32 8.16
C VAL A 157 -13.70 13.14 6.95
N THR A 158 -12.56 12.81 6.36
CA THR A 158 -12.09 13.31 5.08
C THR A 158 -11.87 12.13 4.16
N CYS A 159 -12.47 12.16 2.97
CA CYS A 159 -12.34 11.06 2.02
C CYS A 159 -11.37 11.43 0.89
N VAL A 160 -10.50 10.48 0.55
CA VAL A 160 -9.52 10.57 -0.53
C VAL A 160 -9.50 9.24 -1.27
N SER A 161 -9.29 9.24 -2.59
CA SER A 161 -8.96 8.03 -3.33
C SER A 161 -7.54 8.12 -3.88
N MET A 162 -6.78 7.04 -3.70
CA MET A 162 -5.47 6.81 -4.33
C MET A 162 -5.57 5.77 -5.46
N GLY A 163 -6.77 5.62 -6.03
CA GLY A 163 -7.20 4.49 -6.87
C GLY A 163 -8.13 3.53 -6.12
N ASN A 164 -8.05 3.52 -4.80
CA ASN A 164 -8.95 2.82 -3.87
C ASN A 164 -9.50 3.82 -2.81
N PRO A 165 -10.70 3.60 -2.25
CA PRO A 165 -11.32 4.51 -1.30
C PRO A 165 -10.65 4.49 0.08
N HIS A 166 -10.42 5.69 0.63
CA HIS A 166 -9.92 5.94 1.98
C HIS A 166 -10.81 6.93 2.72
N CYS A 167 -11.11 6.61 3.98
CA CYS A 167 -11.86 7.43 4.92
C CYS A 167 -10.94 7.75 6.10
N VAL A 168 -10.44 8.98 6.16
CA VAL A 168 -9.46 9.41 7.16
C VAL A 168 -10.19 10.16 8.27
N THR A 169 -9.92 9.79 9.52
CA THR A 169 -10.41 10.52 10.70
C THR A 169 -9.27 10.83 11.67
N PHE A 170 -9.28 12.04 12.21
CA PHE A 170 -8.26 12.52 13.13
C PHE A 170 -8.74 12.38 14.57
N VAL A 171 -7.90 11.83 15.43
CA VAL A 171 -8.20 11.51 16.83
C VAL A 171 -7.10 12.04 17.75
N ASP A 172 -7.46 12.29 19.01
CA ASP A 172 -6.50 12.78 20.02
C ASP A 172 -5.66 11.66 20.65
N ASP A 173 -6.21 10.44 20.75
CA ASP A 173 -5.54 9.26 21.31
C ASP A 173 -5.76 8.05 20.39
N LEU A 174 -4.76 7.74 19.57
CA LEU A 174 -4.80 6.62 18.63
C LEU A 174 -4.75 5.25 19.33
N ALA A 175 -4.12 5.17 20.50
CA ALA A 175 -3.99 3.92 21.23
C ALA A 175 -5.33 3.46 21.81
N SER A 176 -6.22 4.42 22.14
CA SER A 176 -7.56 4.14 22.66
C SER A 176 -8.55 3.59 21.62
N ILE A 177 -8.24 3.66 20.32
CA ILE A 177 -9.18 3.28 19.26
C ILE A 177 -9.34 1.75 19.18
N PRO A 178 -10.56 1.21 19.39
CA PRO A 178 -10.83 -0.22 19.33
C PRO A 178 -11.09 -0.64 17.87
N LEU A 179 -10.02 -0.76 17.07
CA LEU A 179 -10.11 -1.04 15.63
C LEU A 179 -10.94 -2.27 15.28
N GLU A 180 -10.84 -3.34 16.09
CA GLU A 180 -11.56 -4.58 15.90
C GLU A 180 -13.08 -4.38 15.95
N THR A 181 -13.52 -3.40 16.75
CA THR A 181 -14.93 -3.07 16.93
C THR A 181 -15.39 -2.03 15.91
N ILE A 182 -14.62 -0.95 15.73
CA ILE A 182 -15.06 0.21 14.94
C ILE A 182 -14.70 0.08 13.45
N GLY A 183 -13.60 -0.58 13.11
CA GLY A 183 -13.11 -0.76 11.74
C GLY A 183 -14.15 -1.38 10.79
N PRO A 184 -14.75 -2.53 11.11
CA PRO A 184 -15.80 -3.14 10.29
C PRO A 184 -17.01 -2.21 10.07
N LYS A 185 -17.31 -1.33 11.04
CA LYS A 185 -18.45 -0.43 10.98
C LYS A 185 -18.23 0.70 9.99
N PHE A 186 -17.01 1.20 9.88
CA PHE A 186 -16.60 2.11 8.82
C PHE A 186 -16.50 1.40 7.47
N GLU A 187 -15.84 0.24 7.40
CA GLU A 187 -15.66 -0.51 6.16
C GLU A 187 -17.02 -0.77 5.48
N HIS A 188 -18.01 -1.22 6.25
CA HIS A 188 -19.33 -1.58 5.75
C HIS A 188 -20.37 -0.48 5.90
N HIS A 189 -19.96 0.77 6.19
CA HIS A 189 -20.91 1.85 6.38
C HIS A 189 -21.73 2.07 5.09
N PRO A 190 -23.07 2.23 5.16
CA PRO A 190 -23.93 2.34 3.98
C PRO A 190 -23.54 3.46 3.00
N VAL A 191 -22.85 4.50 3.50
CA VAL A 191 -22.36 5.61 2.68
C VAL A 191 -21.15 5.27 1.81
N PHE A 192 -20.58 4.08 1.95
CA PHE A 192 -19.48 3.56 1.13
C PHE A 192 -19.95 2.31 0.37
N PRO A 193 -20.63 2.46 -0.80
CA PRO A 193 -21.19 1.31 -1.53
C PRO A 193 -20.16 0.26 -1.94
N GLN A 194 -18.91 0.67 -2.16
CA GLN A 194 -17.79 -0.24 -2.49
C GLN A 194 -16.87 -0.51 -1.30
N ARG A 195 -17.40 -0.28 -0.08
CA ARG A 195 -16.65 -0.25 1.19
C ARG A 195 -15.51 0.77 1.15
N THR A 196 -14.77 0.89 2.25
CA THR A 196 -13.61 1.79 2.34
C THR A 196 -12.53 1.23 3.25
N ASN A 197 -11.29 1.65 3.02
CA ASN A 197 -10.28 1.62 4.07
C ASN A 197 -10.58 2.76 5.05
N VAL A 198 -10.27 2.58 6.32
CA VAL A 198 -10.39 3.63 7.34
C VAL A 198 -9.08 3.81 8.09
N GLU A 199 -8.58 5.03 8.07
CA GLU A 199 -7.36 5.43 8.77
C GLU A 199 -7.69 6.32 9.96
N PHE A 200 -7.26 5.90 11.14
CA PHE A 200 -7.31 6.70 12.36
C PHE A 200 -5.94 7.34 12.57
N VAL A 201 -5.91 8.65 12.73
CA VAL A 201 -4.67 9.43 12.69
C VAL A 201 -4.54 10.33 13.91
N GLU A 202 -3.40 10.24 14.58
CA GLU A 202 -2.99 11.18 15.62
C GLU A 202 -1.90 12.09 15.05
N VAL A 203 -2.17 13.39 15.08
CA VAL A 203 -1.24 14.41 14.57
C VAL A 203 -0.31 14.82 15.70
N ILE A 204 0.98 14.48 15.57
CA ILE A 204 2.00 14.77 16.58
C ILE A 204 2.67 16.12 16.28
N ALA A 205 2.96 16.37 15.01
CA ALA A 205 3.57 17.59 14.50
C ALA A 205 3.16 17.82 13.03
N PRO A 206 3.38 19.03 12.46
CA PRO A 206 3.08 19.30 11.07
C PRO A 206 3.77 18.37 10.06
N ASP A 207 4.89 17.75 10.44
CA ASP A 207 5.69 16.84 9.61
C ASP A 207 5.73 15.40 10.17
N TYR A 208 4.92 15.09 11.19
CA TYR A 208 4.89 13.77 11.82
C TYR A 208 3.50 13.37 12.31
N MET A 209 2.99 12.24 11.79
CA MET A 209 1.71 11.67 12.18
C MET A 209 1.86 10.19 12.51
N LYS A 210 1.04 9.70 13.44
CA LYS A 210 0.86 8.27 13.70
C LYS A 210 -0.47 7.83 13.14
N MET A 211 -0.55 6.62 12.61
CA MET A 211 -1.82 6.06 12.17
C MET A 211 -1.95 4.57 12.42
N ARG A 212 -3.20 4.13 12.53
CA ARG A 212 -3.58 2.72 12.41
C ARG A 212 -4.72 2.62 11.41
N VAL A 213 -4.80 1.49 10.73
CA VAL A 213 -5.71 1.29 9.62
C VAL A 213 -6.54 0.03 9.82
N TRP A 214 -7.79 0.09 9.38
CA TRP A 214 -8.59 -1.07 9.05
C TRP A 214 -8.77 -1.08 7.52
N GLU A 215 -8.15 -2.05 6.87
CA GLU A 215 -8.18 -2.19 5.42
C GLU A 215 -9.40 -2.99 4.96
N ARG A 216 -10.01 -2.51 3.88
CA ARG A 216 -11.15 -3.15 3.21
C ARG A 216 -10.80 -4.59 2.86
N GLY A 217 -11.54 -5.54 3.44
CA GLY A 217 -11.36 -6.97 3.20
C GLY A 217 -10.11 -7.60 3.83
N ALA A 218 -9.24 -6.83 4.49
CA ALA A 218 -8.01 -7.33 5.12
C ALA A 218 -7.97 -7.09 6.64
N GLY A 219 -8.81 -6.19 7.18
CA GLY A 219 -8.84 -5.90 8.61
C GLY A 219 -7.63 -5.09 9.06
N ILE A 220 -7.10 -5.39 10.25
CA ILE A 220 -5.99 -4.63 10.83
C ILE A 220 -4.67 -5.09 10.22
N THR A 221 -3.99 -4.19 9.51
CA THR A 221 -2.68 -4.46 8.89
C THR A 221 -1.56 -3.66 9.55
N LEU A 222 -0.32 -4.12 9.38
CA LEU A 222 0.86 -3.43 9.91
C LEU A 222 1.24 -2.19 9.10
N ALA A 223 0.91 -2.16 7.81
CA ALA A 223 1.19 -1.03 6.95
C ALA A 223 0.29 -0.98 5.71
N CYS A 224 -0.28 0.19 5.42
CA CYS A 224 -1.03 0.47 4.19
C CYS A 224 -0.41 1.68 3.47
N GLY A 225 0.22 1.45 2.31
CA GLY A 225 0.93 2.50 1.58
C GLY A 225 0.00 3.56 0.96
N THR A 226 -1.11 3.13 0.35
CA THR A 226 -2.14 4.04 -0.19
C THR A 226 -2.85 4.79 0.95
N GLY A 227 -3.08 4.13 2.09
CA GLY A 227 -3.59 4.77 3.31
C GLY A 227 -2.68 5.88 3.82
N ALA A 228 -1.36 5.65 3.88
CA ALA A 228 -0.38 6.68 4.27
C ALA A 228 -0.40 7.89 3.33
N CYS A 229 -0.55 7.65 2.03
CA CYS A 229 -0.71 8.71 1.04
C CYS A 229 -2.00 9.51 1.27
N ALA A 230 -3.13 8.81 1.45
CA ALA A 230 -4.43 9.42 1.70
C ALA A 230 -4.44 10.25 2.99
N VAL A 231 -3.80 9.77 4.06
CA VAL A 231 -3.67 10.46 5.35
C VAL A 231 -2.97 11.81 5.19
N VAL A 232 -1.83 11.87 4.50
CA VAL A 232 -1.12 13.14 4.27
C VAL A 232 -1.94 14.08 3.40
N VAL A 233 -2.59 13.57 2.35
CA VAL A 233 -3.47 14.40 1.51
C VAL A 233 -4.63 14.98 2.33
N ALA A 234 -5.29 14.16 3.14
CA ALA A 234 -6.39 14.58 4.01
C ALA A 234 -5.94 15.61 5.06
N ALA A 235 -4.77 15.41 5.66
CA ALA A 235 -4.21 16.30 6.67
C ALA A 235 -3.79 17.66 6.05
N VAL A 236 -3.18 17.67 4.87
CA VAL A 236 -2.88 18.91 4.13
C VAL A 236 -4.18 19.66 3.79
N LEU A 237 -5.20 18.97 3.26
CA LEU A 237 -6.47 19.59 2.87
C LEU A 237 -7.25 20.17 4.06
N THR A 238 -7.00 19.67 5.27
CA THR A 238 -7.62 20.15 6.51
C THR A 238 -6.70 21.03 7.35
N GLY A 239 -5.53 21.43 6.82
CA GLY A 239 -4.59 22.33 7.48
C GLY A 239 -3.89 21.76 8.71
N LYS A 240 -3.76 20.43 8.80
CA LYS A 240 -3.19 19.71 9.95
C LYS A 240 -1.72 19.32 9.78
N CYS A 241 -1.23 19.22 8.54
CA CYS A 241 0.17 18.86 8.27
C CYS A 241 0.71 19.56 7.01
N ASP A 242 2.03 19.53 6.86
CA ASP A 242 2.74 19.94 5.65
C ASP A 242 2.63 18.87 4.55
N ARG A 243 2.96 19.27 3.31
CA ARG A 243 2.96 18.37 2.15
C ARG A 243 4.00 17.26 2.22
N SER A 244 5.04 17.43 3.03
CA SER A 244 6.02 16.40 3.35
C SER A 244 5.83 15.98 4.80
N CYS A 245 5.52 14.71 5.03
CA CYS A 245 5.22 14.21 6.37
C CYS A 245 5.72 12.79 6.55
N THR A 246 6.26 12.51 7.73
CA THR A 246 6.53 11.16 8.20
C THR A 246 5.23 10.57 8.74
N VAL A 247 4.82 9.43 8.21
CA VAL A 247 3.69 8.67 8.73
C VAL A 247 4.22 7.41 9.40
N GLU A 248 4.03 7.31 10.72
CA GLU A 248 4.35 6.12 11.51
C GLU A 248 3.13 5.17 11.50
N LEU A 249 3.33 3.99 10.92
CA LEU A 249 2.38 2.87 10.93
C LEU A 249 2.87 1.83 11.96
N PRO A 250 2.04 0.84 12.37
CA PRO A 250 2.48 -0.20 13.29
C PRO A 250 3.75 -0.95 12.84
N GLY A 251 3.95 -1.12 11.53
CA GLY A 251 5.12 -1.76 10.92
C GLY A 251 6.34 -0.84 10.75
N GLY A 252 6.22 0.45 11.02
CA GLY A 252 7.28 1.46 10.92
C GLY A 252 6.89 2.66 10.05
N CYS A 253 7.87 3.48 9.67
CA CYS A 253 7.62 4.78 9.06
C CYS A 253 7.67 4.77 7.52
N LEU A 254 6.78 5.54 6.91
CA LEU A 254 6.84 5.98 5.52
C LEU A 254 7.06 7.50 5.46
N GLN A 255 7.86 7.95 4.49
CA GLN A 255 7.94 9.37 4.13
C GLN A 255 7.00 9.62 2.97
N ILE A 256 6.05 10.53 3.14
CA ILE A 256 5.07 10.87 2.12
C ILE A 256 5.28 12.32 1.71
N HIS A 257 5.32 12.56 0.41
CA HIS A 257 5.40 13.89 -0.18
C HIS A 257 4.32 14.09 -1.23
N TRP A 258 3.36 14.98 -0.97
CA TRP A 258 2.39 15.41 -1.97
C TRP A 258 2.88 16.67 -2.71
N SER A 259 3.49 16.45 -3.86
CA SER A 259 4.12 17.48 -4.67
C SER A 259 3.11 18.50 -5.19
N GLN A 260 3.44 19.78 -5.03
CA GLN A 260 2.63 20.89 -5.54
C GLN A 260 2.85 21.15 -7.04
N THR A 261 3.99 20.71 -7.59
CA THR A 261 4.39 21.02 -8.97
C THR A 261 3.70 20.13 -10.00
N ASP A 262 3.41 18.88 -9.66
CA ASP A 262 2.79 17.89 -10.55
C ASP A 262 1.55 17.23 -9.94
N ASN A 263 1.17 17.62 -8.73
CA ASN A 263 0.03 17.07 -7.98
C ASN A 263 0.13 15.57 -7.71
N ARG A 264 1.34 14.99 -7.69
CA ARG A 264 1.56 13.55 -7.43
C ARG A 264 1.97 13.31 -5.99
N VAL A 265 1.57 12.16 -5.46
CA VAL A 265 2.02 11.69 -4.14
C VAL A 265 3.17 10.73 -4.31
N TYR A 266 4.27 11.01 -3.62
CA TYR A 266 5.46 10.17 -3.57
C TYR A 266 5.54 9.51 -2.20
N MET A 267 5.63 8.19 -2.20
CA MET A 267 5.78 7.38 -1.00
C MET A 267 7.17 6.78 -0.97
N THR A 268 7.95 7.09 0.06
CA THR A 268 9.26 6.49 0.29
C THR A 268 9.22 5.59 1.51
N GLY A 269 9.70 4.37 1.36
CA GLY A 269 9.77 3.42 2.46
C GLY A 269 10.84 2.37 2.26
N PRO A 270 11.22 1.65 3.33
CA PRO A 270 12.20 0.58 3.24
C PRO A 270 11.63 -0.63 2.49
N ALA A 271 12.54 -1.39 1.88
CA ALA A 271 12.30 -2.74 1.40
C ALA A 271 13.56 -3.58 1.66
N LYS A 272 13.43 -4.64 2.46
CA LYS A 272 14.58 -5.41 2.95
C LYS A 272 14.50 -6.87 2.57
N ALA A 273 15.60 -7.40 2.06
CA ALA A 273 15.77 -8.85 1.93
C ALA A 273 15.92 -9.47 3.33
N VAL A 274 15.27 -10.59 3.57
CA VAL A 274 15.29 -11.29 4.86
C VAL A 274 16.13 -12.57 4.76
N PHE A 275 15.80 -13.44 3.80
CA PHE A 275 16.54 -14.67 3.52
C PHE A 275 16.28 -15.16 2.10
N GLU A 276 17.09 -16.10 1.63
CA GLU A 276 16.93 -16.77 0.34
C GLU A 276 16.75 -18.28 0.55
N GLY A 277 16.09 -18.94 -0.38
CA GLY A 277 15.85 -20.38 -0.28
C GLY A 277 15.44 -21.03 -1.59
N ILE A 278 15.25 -22.35 -1.52
CA ILE A 278 14.69 -23.16 -2.61
C ILE A 278 13.49 -23.91 -2.05
N TYR A 279 12.31 -23.63 -2.57
CA TYR A 279 11.09 -24.35 -2.22
C TYR A 279 10.95 -25.61 -3.08
N THR A 280 10.56 -26.73 -2.47
CA THR A 280 10.31 -27.98 -3.19
C THR A 280 8.81 -28.19 -3.28
N VAL A 281 8.30 -28.19 -4.51
CA VAL A 281 6.92 -28.54 -4.88
C VAL A 281 6.82 -30.03 -5.18
#